data_AF-A0A7K2PSN1-F1
#
_entry.id   AF-A0A7K2PSN1-F1
#
_cell.length_a   1.000
_cell.length_b   1.000
_cell.length_c   1.000
_cell.angle_alpha   90.00
_cell.angle_beta   90.00
_cell.angle_gamma   90.00
#
_symmetry.space_group_name_H-M   'P 1'
#
loop_
_entity.id
_entity.type
_entity.pdbx_description
1 polymer ?
#
loop_
_entity_poly.entity_id
_entity_poly.type
_entity_poly.pdbx_seq_one_letter_code
_entity_poly.pdbx_strand_id
1 'polypeptide(L)'
;MNCARPSGLPIVDAMTPAVLVLAGPVTRDEVTELGDEVRALLRTTGAGVVVCDVAGLGPPGLGAVDLLARLQLAARRAGGRIRLRDPDPALHALLDLVGLRFEVEGQAEQGEPALGVEEEVEPGEPAV
;
A
#
# COMPACT_ATOMS: atom_id res chain seq x y z
N MET A 1 -2.79 -30.85 -23.46
CA MET A 1 -3.13 -29.56 -24.11
C MET A 1 -4.62 -29.39 -24.09
N ASN A 2 -5.15 -28.65 -23.11
CA ASN A 2 -6.38 -27.89 -23.24
C ASN A 2 -6.55 -27.05 -21.97
N CYS A 3 -6.34 -25.75 -22.05
CA CYS A 3 -6.82 -24.82 -21.02
C CYS A 3 -7.65 -23.79 -21.76
N ALA A 4 -8.97 -23.97 -21.67
CA ALA A 4 -9.94 -23.04 -22.20
C ALA A 4 -9.85 -21.69 -21.46
N ARG A 5 -9.76 -20.62 -22.25
CA ARG A 5 -10.30 -19.29 -21.94
C ARG A 5 -11.36 -19.03 -23.03
N PRO A 6 -12.41 -18.22 -22.82
CA PRO A 6 -12.44 -17.08 -21.89
C PRO A 6 -13.74 -16.94 -21.08
N SER A 7 -13.67 -16.21 -19.98
CA SER A 7 -14.83 -15.50 -19.46
C SER A 7 -14.39 -14.17 -18.85
N GLY A 8 -14.91 -13.11 -19.46
CA GLY A 8 -15.19 -11.77 -18.94
C GLY A 8 -14.33 -11.22 -17.82
N LEU A 9 -13.61 -10.15 -18.13
CA LEU A 9 -13.16 -9.13 -17.21
C LEU A 9 -14.26 -8.78 -16.18
N PRO A 10 -13.85 -8.44 -14.96
CA PRO A 10 -13.98 -7.06 -14.56
C PRO A 10 -12.63 -6.42 -14.76
N ILE A 11 -12.61 -5.34 -15.54
CA ILE A 11 -11.70 -4.24 -15.26
C ILE A 11 -12.16 -3.79 -13.88
N VAL A 12 -11.63 -4.43 -12.84
CA VAL A 12 -11.75 -3.88 -11.50
C VAL A 12 -10.94 -2.61 -11.55
N ASP A 13 -11.68 -1.51 -11.63
CA ASP A 13 -11.22 -0.19 -11.27
C ASP A 13 -10.36 -0.28 -10.01
N ALA A 14 -9.30 0.51 -9.96
CA ALA A 14 -8.27 0.52 -8.94
C ALA A 14 -8.78 1.13 -7.62
N MET A 15 -9.92 0.66 -7.11
CA MET A 15 -10.58 1.21 -5.93
C MET A 15 -10.19 0.48 -4.63
N THR A 16 -9.76 -0.78 -4.73
CA THR A 16 -9.23 -1.51 -3.56
C THR A 16 -7.87 -2.08 -3.93
N PRO A 17 -6.76 -1.55 -3.34
CA PRO A 17 -5.46 -2.12 -3.59
C PRO A 17 -5.40 -3.58 -3.13
N ALA A 18 -4.60 -4.41 -3.79
CA ALA A 18 -4.29 -5.74 -3.28
C ALA A 18 -3.50 -5.59 -1.98
N VAL A 19 -4.10 -5.88 -0.83
CA VAL A 19 -3.49 -5.74 0.49
C VAL A 19 -2.96 -7.09 0.98
N LEU A 20 -1.70 -7.10 1.44
CA LEU A 20 -1.05 -8.21 2.11
C LEU A 20 -0.70 -7.78 3.53
N VAL A 21 -1.17 -8.51 4.54
CA VAL A 21 -0.90 -8.20 5.95
C VAL A 21 0.29 -9.02 6.43
N LEU A 22 1.31 -8.36 6.99
CA LEU A 22 2.53 -8.98 7.47
C LEU A 22 2.55 -8.98 9.01
N ALA A 23 2.65 -10.16 9.61
CA ALA A 23 2.59 -10.33 11.06
C ALA A 23 3.74 -11.20 11.60
N GLY A 24 4.33 -10.76 12.71
CA GLY A 24 5.32 -11.49 13.51
C GLY A 24 6.63 -11.79 12.80
N PRO A 25 7.63 -12.36 13.52
CA PRO A 25 8.92 -12.67 12.92
C PRO A 25 8.74 -13.72 11.83
N VAL A 26 8.93 -13.31 10.58
CA VAL A 26 8.75 -14.14 9.41
C VAL A 26 9.97 -15.03 9.20
N THR A 27 9.73 -16.33 9.13
CA THR A 27 10.73 -17.35 8.80
C THR A 27 11.09 -17.31 7.31
N ARG A 28 12.24 -17.87 6.95
CA ARG A 28 12.72 -17.83 5.55
C ARG A 28 11.78 -18.52 4.56
N ASP A 29 11.08 -19.56 5.00
CA ASP A 29 10.14 -20.31 4.16
C ASP A 29 8.88 -19.46 3.92
N GLU A 30 8.34 -18.83 4.96
CA GLU A 30 7.23 -17.87 4.84
C GLU A 30 7.56 -16.69 3.93
N VAL A 31 8.81 -16.19 3.95
CA VAL A 31 9.24 -15.13 3.00
C VAL A 31 9.11 -15.59 1.55
N THR A 32 9.41 -16.87 1.27
CA THR A 32 9.30 -17.42 -0.08
C THR A 32 7.83 -17.54 -0.50
N GLU A 33 6.98 -18.03 0.39
CA GLU A 33 5.54 -18.15 0.18
C GLU A 33 4.88 -16.78 -0.06
N LEU A 34 5.19 -15.79 0.78
CA LEU A 34 4.72 -14.40 0.61
C LEU A 34 5.20 -13.79 -0.72
N GLY A 35 6.42 -14.12 -1.15
CA GLY A 35 6.94 -13.69 -2.44
C GLY A 35 6.16 -14.27 -3.62
N ASP A 36 5.71 -15.52 -3.53
CA ASP A 36 4.86 -16.15 -4.54
C ASP A 36 3.43 -15.63 -4.50
N GLU A 37 2.92 -15.30 -3.31
CA GLU A 37 1.63 -14.64 -3.12
C GLU A 37 1.61 -13.25 -3.78
N VAL A 38 2.64 -12.42 -3.57
CA VAL A 38 2.77 -11.12 -4.26
C VAL A 38 2.73 -11.29 -5.78
N ARG A 39 3.47 -12.26 -6.33
CA ARG A 39 3.45 -12.54 -7.78
C ARG A 39 2.09 -13.00 -8.25
N ALA A 40 1.41 -13.83 -7.45
CA ALA A 40 0.06 -14.30 -7.76
C ALA A 40 -0.92 -13.13 -7.79
N LEU A 41 -0.93 -12.29 -6.75
CA LEU A 41 -1.77 -11.09 -6.64
C LEU A 41 -1.59 -10.17 -7.85
N LEU A 42 -0.35 -9.84 -8.21
CA LEU A 42 -0.08 -8.97 -9.36
C LEU A 42 -0.58 -9.58 -10.68
N ARG A 43 -0.40 -10.89 -10.89
CA ARG A 43 -0.86 -11.57 -12.12
C ARG A 43 -2.38 -11.73 -12.18
N THR A 44 -3.03 -12.00 -11.06
CA THR A 44 -4.47 -12.31 -11.03
C THR A 44 -5.32 -11.05 -11.06
N THR A 45 -4.88 -10.00 -10.37
CA THR A 45 -5.59 -8.71 -10.30
C THR A 45 -5.23 -7.78 -11.46
N GLY A 46 -4.05 -7.95 -12.06
CA GLY A 46 -3.50 -6.96 -12.99
C GLY A 46 -3.10 -5.64 -12.33
N ALA A 47 -3.11 -5.57 -10.99
CA ALA A 47 -2.70 -4.39 -10.25
C ALA A 47 -1.19 -4.14 -10.45
N GLY A 48 -0.80 -2.86 -10.55
CA GLY A 48 0.61 -2.47 -10.58
C GLY A 48 1.24 -2.31 -9.20
N VAL A 49 0.43 -2.38 -8.13
CA VAL A 49 0.83 -2.13 -6.74
C VAL A 49 0.20 -3.18 -5.83
N VAL A 50 1.01 -3.74 -4.93
CA VAL A 50 0.55 -4.49 -3.76
C VAL A 50 0.86 -3.66 -2.52
N VAL A 51 -0.13 -3.45 -1.67
CA VAL A 51 0.00 -2.75 -0.40
C VAL A 51 0.36 -3.76 0.68
N CYS A 52 1.50 -3.59 1.33
CA CYS A 52 1.91 -4.41 2.45
C CYS A 52 1.64 -3.66 3.76
N ASP A 53 0.68 -4.14 4.54
CA ASP A 53 0.47 -3.67 5.91
C ASP A 53 1.54 -4.29 6.82
N VAL A 54 2.35 -3.43 7.44
CA VAL A 54 3.51 -3.82 8.25
C VAL A 54 3.29 -3.58 9.75
N ALA A 55 2.08 -3.18 10.17
CA ALA A 55 1.79 -2.88 11.57
C ALA A 55 2.00 -4.09 12.51
N GLY A 56 1.90 -5.31 11.96
CA GLY A 56 2.05 -6.56 12.69
C GLY A 56 3.48 -7.12 12.79
N LEU A 57 4.49 -6.52 12.14
CA LEU A 57 5.85 -7.12 12.05
C LEU A 57 6.63 -7.13 13.38
N GLY A 58 6.17 -6.41 14.39
CA GLY A 58 6.91 -6.25 15.65
C GLY A 58 8.12 -5.32 15.50
N PRO A 59 9.10 -5.36 16.43
CA PRO A 59 10.23 -4.44 16.41
C PRO A 59 11.03 -4.51 15.09
N PRO A 60 11.41 -3.38 14.49
CA PRO A 60 12.14 -3.37 13.24
C PRO A 60 13.54 -3.98 13.40
N GLY A 61 13.93 -4.79 12.41
CA GLY A 61 15.23 -5.43 12.35
C GLY A 61 15.54 -5.95 10.96
N LEU A 62 16.72 -6.55 10.78
CA LEU A 62 17.18 -7.02 9.47
C LEU A 62 16.30 -8.12 8.86
N GLY A 63 15.57 -8.89 9.68
CA GLY A 63 14.58 -9.85 9.19
C GLY A 63 13.43 -9.18 8.43
N ALA A 64 12.89 -8.08 8.98
CA ALA A 64 11.86 -7.28 8.31
C ALA A 64 12.40 -6.63 7.02
N VAL A 65 13.65 -6.15 7.04
CA VAL A 65 14.31 -5.61 5.85
C VAL A 65 14.49 -6.67 4.75
N ASP A 66 14.99 -7.86 5.09
CA ASP A 66 15.16 -8.96 4.11
C ASP A 66 13.81 -9.39 3.52
N LEU A 67 12.78 -9.53 4.35
CA LEU A 67 11.41 -9.79 3.90
C LEU A 67 10.96 -8.73 2.90
N LEU A 68 10.94 -7.45 3.27
CA LEU A 68 10.46 -6.36 2.43
C LEU A 68 11.26 -6.25 1.11
N ALA A 69 12.59 -6.42 1.17
CA ALA A 69 13.45 -6.42 -0.01
C ALA A 69 13.08 -7.55 -0.99
N ARG A 70 12.80 -8.75 -0.47
CA ARG A 70 12.41 -9.91 -1.28
C ARG A 70 11.02 -9.74 -1.89
N LEU A 71 10.06 -9.18 -1.14
CA LEU A 71 8.73 -8.86 -1.68
C LEU A 71 8.83 -7.81 -2.78
N GLN A 72 9.61 -6.75 -2.58
CA GLN A 72 9.85 -5.73 -3.61
C GLN A 72 10.49 -6.31 -4.86
N LEU A 73 11.47 -7.20 -4.70
CA LEU A 73 12.09 -7.90 -5.84
C LEU A 73 11.08 -8.80 -6.56
N ALA A 74 10.24 -9.54 -5.83
CA ALA A 74 9.20 -10.39 -6.39
C ALA A 74 8.17 -9.56 -7.18
N ALA A 75 7.73 -8.43 -6.63
CA ALA A 75 6.83 -7.50 -7.30
C ALA A 75 7.43 -6.93 -8.58
N ARG A 76 8.67 -6.42 -8.51
CA ARG A 76 9.37 -5.86 -9.68
C ARG A 76 9.54 -6.87 -10.81
N ARG A 77 9.87 -8.12 -10.49
CA ARG A 77 9.97 -9.21 -11.48
C ARG A 77 8.63 -9.56 -12.12
N ALA A 78 7.52 -9.30 -11.43
CA ALA A 78 6.17 -9.47 -11.95
C ALA A 78 5.61 -8.18 -12.62
N GLY A 79 6.42 -7.11 -12.75
CA GLY A 79 6.01 -5.85 -13.37
C GLY A 79 5.27 -4.88 -12.45
N GLY A 80 5.24 -5.13 -11.14
CA GLY A 80 4.61 -4.29 -10.13
C GLY A 80 5.59 -3.71 -9.10
N ARG A 81 5.04 -3.13 -8.02
CA ARG A 81 5.80 -2.61 -6.88
C ARG A 81 5.05 -2.80 -5.56
N ILE A 82 5.78 -2.69 -4.46
CA ILE A 82 5.23 -2.70 -3.10
C ILE A 82 5.05 -1.26 -2.61
N ARG A 83 3.95 -1.02 -1.89
CA ARG A 83 3.71 0.17 -1.08
C ARG A 83 3.46 -0.26 0.36
N LEU A 84 4.02 0.44 1.34
CA LEU A 84 3.86 0.10 2.76
C LEU A 84 2.64 0.84 3.34
N ARG A 85 1.86 0.15 4.15
CA ARG A 85 0.82 0.71 5.01
C ARG A 85 1.26 0.57 6.47
N ASP A 86 1.07 1.66 7.22
CA ASP A 86 1.37 1.76 8.65
C ASP A 86 2.81 1.32 9.06
N PRO A 87 3.88 1.72 8.33
CA PRO A 87 5.24 1.49 8.81
C PRO A 87 5.50 2.30 10.07
N ASP A 88 5.98 1.65 11.13
CA ASP A 88 6.44 2.37 12.31
C ASP A 88 7.65 3.28 11.95
N PRO A 89 7.84 4.41 12.65
CA PRO A 89 8.93 5.35 12.34
C PRO A 89 10.33 4.74 12.38
N ALA A 90 10.59 3.77 13.25
CA ALA A 90 11.88 3.09 13.35
C ALA A 90 12.08 2.09 12.20
N LEU A 91 11.03 1.42 11.71
CA LEU A 91 11.11 0.66 10.46
C LEU A 91 11.43 1.57 9.27
N HIS A 92 10.76 2.72 9.17
CA HIS A 92 11.03 3.71 8.12
C HIS A 92 12.48 4.20 8.16
N ALA A 93 12.98 4.59 9.34
CA ALA A 93 14.36 5.02 9.52
C ALA A 93 15.38 3.92 9.18
N LEU A 94 15.09 2.66 9.53
CA LEU A 94 15.94 1.53 9.16
C LEU A 94 15.99 1.31 7.65
N LEU A 95 14.84 1.40 6.98
CA LEU A 95 14.74 1.28 5.53
C LEU A 95 15.54 2.37 4.80
N ASP A 96 15.45 3.61 5.28
CA ASP A 96 16.26 4.72 4.77
C ASP A 96 17.76 4.50 5.00
N LEU A 97 18.13 4.04 6.20
CA LEU A 97 19.53 3.74 6.56
C LEU A 97 20.15 2.69 5.63
N VAL A 98 19.40 1.64 5.29
CA VAL A 98 19.88 0.58 4.37
C VAL A 98 19.69 0.93 2.89
N GLY A 99 19.13 2.11 2.58
CA GLY A 99 18.90 2.58 1.21
C GLY A 99 17.76 1.87 0.48
N LEU A 100 16.85 1.19 1.20
CA LEU A 100 15.72 0.46 0.63
C LEU A 100 14.45 1.33 0.66
N ARG A 101 14.13 1.95 -0.47
CA ARG A 101 13.00 2.90 -0.56
C ARG A 101 11.69 2.22 -0.93
N PHE A 102 10.64 2.56 -0.19
CA PHE A 102 9.25 2.20 -0.48
C PHE A 102 8.38 3.45 -0.55
N GLU A 103 7.33 3.38 -1.36
CA GLU A 103 6.20 4.29 -1.21
C GLU A 103 5.46 3.92 0.08
N VAL A 104 5.01 4.91 0.85
CA VAL A 104 4.17 4.72 2.03
C VAL A 104 2.78 5.26 1.71
N GLU A 105 1.72 4.55 2.10
CA GLU A 105 0.37 5.10 2.02
C GLU A 105 0.26 6.32 2.95
N GLY A 106 -0.16 7.45 2.40
CA GLY A 106 -0.47 8.63 3.21
C GLY A 106 -1.63 8.28 4.15
N GLN A 107 -1.50 8.67 5.42
CA GLN A 107 -2.63 8.61 6.33
C GLN A 107 -3.75 9.48 5.75
N ALA A 108 -4.96 8.94 5.62
CA ALA A 108 -6.10 9.77 5.27
C ALA A 108 -6.24 10.81 6.39
N GLU A 109 -5.89 12.07 6.11
CA GLU A 109 -6.26 13.17 6.98
C GLU A 109 -7.77 13.12 7.09
N GLN A 110 -8.28 12.78 8.28
CA GLN A 110 -9.71 12.89 8.56
C GLN A 110 -10.03 14.36 8.38
N GLY A 111 -10.70 14.68 7.26
CA GLY A 111 -10.94 16.05 6.84
C GLY A 111 -11.46 16.87 8.00
N GLU A 112 -10.70 17.87 8.40
CA GLU A 112 -11.22 18.95 9.22
C GLU A 112 -12.44 19.51 8.46
N PRO A 113 -13.63 19.59 9.08
CA PRO A 113 -14.81 20.10 8.39
C PRO A 113 -14.49 21.51 7.87
N ALA A 114 -14.84 21.78 6.62
CA ALA A 114 -14.68 23.09 6.01
C ALA A 114 -15.25 24.14 6.97
N LEU A 115 -14.38 24.96 7.54
CA LEU A 115 -14.78 26.09 8.37
C LEU A 115 -15.74 26.93 7.52
N GLY A 116 -17.02 26.91 7.92
CA GLY A 116 -18.07 27.65 7.23
C GLY A 116 -17.65 29.11 7.14
N VAL A 117 -17.60 29.62 5.91
CA VAL A 117 -17.38 31.04 5.67
C VAL A 117 -18.55 31.80 6.33
N GLU A 118 -18.25 32.63 7.32
CA GLU A 118 -19.21 33.61 7.82
C GLU A 118 -19.42 34.63 6.69
N GLU A 119 -20.56 34.52 6.00
CA GLU A 119 -21.01 35.51 5.03
C GLU A 119 -21.29 36.82 5.79
N GLU A 120 -20.44 37.81 5.56
CA GLU A 120 -20.61 39.17 6.06
C GLU A 120 -21.88 39.78 5.43
N VAL A 121 -22.94 39.89 6.23
CA VAL A 121 -24.18 40.57 5.82
C VAL A 121 -23.97 42.07 6.02
N GLU A 122 -23.88 42.83 4.93
CA GLU A 122 -24.06 44.28 4.95
C GLU A 122 -25.41 44.65 4.31
N PRO A 123 -26.47 44.94 5.09
CA PRO A 123 -27.71 45.45 4.55
C PRO A 123 -27.67 46.98 4.62
N GLY A 124 -27.33 47.62 3.50
CA GLY A 124 -27.28 49.08 3.40
C GLY A 124 -27.85 49.62 2.08
N GLU A 125 -29.18 49.74 2.02
CA GLU A 125 -30.02 50.73 1.29
C GLU A 125 -29.88 50.90 -0.25
N PRO A 126 -31.01 51.08 -1.00
CA PRO A 126 -31.69 52.39 -0.96
C PRO A 126 -33.21 52.38 -1.24
N ALA A 127 -33.91 53.44 -0.80
CA ALA A 127 -34.96 54.11 -1.59
C ALA A 127 -35.45 55.41 -0.92
N VAL A 128 -35.10 56.58 -1.49
CA VAL A 128 -36.03 57.66 -1.90
C VAL A 128 -35.43 58.38 -3.11
#